data_AF-A0AA96NYB0-F1
#
_entry.id   AF-A0AA96NYB0-F1
#
_cell.length_a   1.000
_cell.length_b   1.000
_cell.length_c   1.000
_cell.angle_alpha   90.00
_cell.angle_beta   90.00
_cell.angle_gamma   90.00
#
_symmetry.space_group_name_H-M   'P 1'
#
loop_
_entity.id
_entity.type
_entity.pdbx_description
1 polymer ?
#
loop_
_entity_poly.entity_id
_entity_poly.type
_entity_poly.pdbx_seq_one_letter_code
_entity_poly.pdbx_strand_id
1 'polypeptide(L)'
;MNIEKIINWLKAAKPNPTSKDVMVQFACHFEEIKEMCNAMNLHCDDVALQELRFKSDCAPYLKGVESMDENQSIEILDALCDQIVTAIGVGYMMGFDMVGALKEVNLSNWSKFDENGNPIFNENGKIVKGENYFKPDLASLYGTIMRRRLNNYQSDRRRKYRLMKIRKGRRCI
;
A
#
# COMPACT_ATOMS: atom_id res chain seq x y z
N MET A 1 -8.59 2.74 -13.42
CA MET A 1 -7.82 1.63 -12.81
C MET A 1 -7.79 0.50 -13.81
N ASN A 2 -6.63 0.05 -14.26
CA ASN A 2 -6.53 -1.10 -15.16
C ASN A 2 -5.91 -2.27 -14.38
N ILE A 3 -6.77 -3.05 -13.71
CA ILE A 3 -6.37 -4.24 -12.94
C ILE A 3 -5.70 -5.28 -13.85
N GLU A 4 -6.10 -5.36 -15.11
CA GLU A 4 -5.52 -6.30 -16.08
C GLU A 4 -4.01 -6.07 -16.25
N LYS A 5 -3.54 -4.82 -16.20
CA LYS A 5 -2.09 -4.53 -16.23
C LYS A 5 -1.34 -5.06 -15.01
N ILE A 6 -1.98 -5.08 -13.83
CA ILE A 6 -1.41 -5.68 -12.62
C ILE A 6 -1.34 -7.19 -12.78
N ILE A 7 -2.44 -7.80 -13.24
CA ILE A 7 -2.51 -9.25 -13.50
C ILE A 7 -1.45 -9.66 -14.52
N ASN A 8 -1.28 -8.92 -15.61
CA ASN A 8 -0.28 -9.22 -16.63
C ASN A 8 1.14 -9.10 -16.08
N TRP A 9 1.41 -8.12 -15.21
CA TRP A 9 2.69 -7.99 -14.52
C TRP A 9 2.97 -9.21 -13.63
N LEU A 10 1.97 -9.65 -12.85
CA LEU A 10 2.08 -10.84 -12.00
C LEU A 10 2.27 -12.12 -12.83
N LYS A 11 1.56 -12.27 -13.94
CA LYS A 11 1.73 -13.41 -14.86
C LYS A 11 3.13 -13.46 -15.47
N ALA A 12 3.68 -12.31 -15.84
CA ALA A 12 5.05 -12.26 -16.36
C ALA A 12 6.07 -12.58 -15.26
N ALA A 13 5.85 -12.09 -14.04
CA ALA A 13 6.69 -12.37 -12.87
C ALA A 13 6.65 -13.84 -12.42
N LYS A 14 5.46 -14.42 -12.38
CA LYS A 14 5.16 -15.75 -11.83
C LYS A 14 4.05 -16.41 -12.64
N PRO A 15 4.36 -16.97 -13.82
CA PRO A 15 3.34 -17.53 -14.71
C PRO A 15 2.65 -18.77 -14.14
N ASN A 16 3.34 -19.52 -13.27
CA ASN A 16 2.85 -20.73 -12.61
C ASN A 16 3.07 -20.62 -11.09
N PRO A 17 2.19 -19.92 -10.34
CA PRO A 17 2.37 -19.73 -8.92
C PRO A 17 2.21 -21.05 -8.14
N THR A 18 3.07 -21.27 -7.16
CA THR A 18 3.00 -22.37 -6.20
C THR A 18 2.29 -21.94 -4.91
N SER A 19 1.97 -22.88 -4.01
CA SER A 19 1.45 -22.57 -2.67
C SER A 19 2.39 -21.66 -1.87
N LYS A 20 3.71 -21.78 -2.09
CA LYS A 20 4.69 -20.86 -1.50
C LYS A 20 4.62 -19.46 -2.09
N ASP A 21 4.41 -19.32 -3.39
CA ASP A 21 4.21 -18.00 -4.01
C ASP A 21 2.91 -17.36 -3.48
N VAL A 22 1.85 -18.15 -3.26
CA VAL A 22 0.61 -17.68 -2.60
C VAL A 22 0.90 -17.19 -1.18
N MET A 23 1.66 -17.95 -0.38
CA MET A 23 2.09 -17.55 0.96
C MET A 23 2.85 -16.21 0.94
N VAL A 24 3.81 -16.07 0.03
CA VAL A 24 4.55 -14.81 -0.15
C VAL A 24 3.62 -13.66 -0.53
N GLN A 25 2.62 -13.90 -1.38
CA GLN A 25 1.69 -12.85 -1.77
C GLN A 25 0.78 -12.40 -0.62
N PHE A 26 0.34 -13.32 0.25
CA PHE A 26 -0.33 -12.97 1.49
C PHE A 26 0.58 -12.15 2.42
N ALA A 27 1.85 -12.53 2.56
CA ALA A 27 2.82 -11.76 3.34
C ALA A 27 2.96 -10.31 2.81
N CYS A 28 3.13 -10.14 1.49
CA CYS A 28 3.17 -8.82 0.86
C CYS A 28 1.89 -8.02 1.16
N HIS A 29 0.71 -8.65 1.10
CA HIS A 29 -0.55 -7.98 1.39
C HIS A 29 -0.64 -7.49 2.84
N PHE A 30 -0.25 -8.32 3.82
CA PHE A 30 -0.19 -7.88 5.22
C PHE A 30 0.87 -6.81 5.46
N GLU A 31 1.99 -6.84 4.74
CA GLU A 31 3.03 -5.81 4.80
C GLU A 31 2.46 -4.43 4.43
N GLU A 32 1.64 -4.32 3.37
CA GLU A 32 1.01 -3.04 2.97
C GLU A 32 0.03 -2.52 4.03
N ILE A 33 -0.74 -3.40 4.68
CA ILE A 33 -1.63 -3.01 5.79
C ILE A 33 -0.81 -2.49 6.98
N LYS A 34 0.28 -3.19 7.32
CA LYS A 34 1.22 -2.78 8.37
C LYS A 34 1.86 -1.43 8.05
N GLU A 35 2.27 -1.19 6.80
CA GLU A 35 2.83 0.09 6.36
C GLU A 35 1.82 1.24 6.52
N MET A 36 0.55 1.02 6.17
CA MET A 36 -0.53 1.99 6.40
C MET A 36 -0.68 2.32 7.90
N CYS A 37 -0.73 1.31 8.77
CA CYS A 37 -0.81 1.51 10.22
C CYS A 37 0.40 2.30 10.75
N ASN A 38 1.61 1.94 10.31
CA ASN A 38 2.84 2.64 10.68
C ASN A 38 2.82 4.11 10.22
N ALA A 39 2.33 4.40 9.01
CA ALA A 39 2.19 5.76 8.50
C ALA A 39 1.20 6.61 9.34
N MET A 40 0.25 5.95 10.01
CA MET A 40 -0.67 6.56 10.97
C MET A 40 -0.10 6.63 12.40
N ASN A 41 1.11 6.12 12.64
CA ASN A 41 1.72 5.91 13.97
C ASN A 41 0.87 5.00 14.88
N LEU A 42 0.26 3.97 14.31
CA LEU A 42 -0.53 2.97 15.03
C LEU A 42 0.21 1.63 15.09
N HIS A 43 0.10 0.95 16.24
CA HIS A 43 0.54 -0.43 16.39
C HIS A 43 -0.42 -1.38 15.68
N CYS A 44 0.12 -2.45 15.10
CA CYS A 44 -0.63 -3.47 14.36
C CYS A 44 0.02 -4.85 14.53
N ASP A 45 0.33 -5.20 15.78
CA ASP A 45 1.16 -6.37 16.10
C ASP A 45 0.59 -7.68 15.55
N ASP A 46 -0.73 -7.86 15.55
CA ASP A 46 -1.38 -9.02 14.95
C ASP A 46 -1.15 -9.10 13.43
N VAL A 47 -1.20 -7.96 12.73
CA VAL A 47 -0.93 -7.90 11.28
C VAL A 47 0.54 -8.22 11.00
N ALA A 48 1.46 -7.64 11.77
CA ALA A 48 2.88 -7.92 11.66
C ALA A 48 3.19 -9.41 11.94
N LEU A 49 2.47 -10.03 12.88
CA LEU A 49 2.59 -11.45 13.17
C LEU A 49 2.06 -12.31 12.01
N GLN A 50 0.93 -11.95 11.39
CA GLN A 50 0.44 -12.66 10.20
C GLN A 50 1.45 -12.56 9.05
N GLU A 51 1.94 -11.36 8.74
CA GLU A 51 2.99 -11.15 7.73
C GLU A 51 4.18 -12.09 7.99
N LEU A 52 4.70 -12.11 9.22
CA LEU A 52 5.85 -12.94 9.57
C LEU A 52 5.57 -14.43 9.35
N ARG A 53 4.39 -14.92 9.78
CA ARG A 53 4.02 -16.34 9.64
C ARG A 53 3.90 -16.76 8.18
N PHE A 54 3.35 -15.90 7.32
CA PHE A 54 3.30 -16.14 5.89
C PHE A 54 4.69 -16.07 5.24
N LYS A 55 5.52 -15.11 5.65
CA LYS A 55 6.88 -14.89 5.12
C LYS A 55 7.87 -15.98 5.52
N SER A 56 7.65 -16.63 6.67
CA SER A 56 8.55 -17.65 7.21
C SER A 56 8.21 -19.07 6.78
N ASP A 57 7.36 -19.27 5.76
CA ASP A 57 6.84 -20.59 5.35
C ASP A 57 6.30 -21.40 6.55
N CYS A 58 5.57 -20.76 7.47
CA CYS A 58 5.08 -21.41 8.68
C CYS A 58 4.21 -22.64 8.34
N ALA A 59 4.60 -23.83 8.79
CA ALA A 59 4.01 -25.10 8.32
C ALA A 59 2.48 -25.19 8.43
N PRO A 60 1.82 -24.76 9.54
CA PRO A 60 0.36 -24.73 9.60
C PRO A 60 -0.30 -23.85 8.54
N TYR A 61 0.32 -22.72 8.19
CA TYR A 61 -0.22 -21.77 7.22
C TYR A 61 -0.06 -22.30 5.80
N LEU A 62 1.12 -22.85 5.48
CA LEU A 62 1.36 -23.49 4.19
C LEU A 62 0.36 -24.64 3.97
N LYS A 63 0.17 -25.49 4.99
CA LYS A 63 -0.83 -26.56 4.94
C LYS A 63 -2.24 -26.00 4.72
N GLY A 64 -2.59 -24.91 5.41
CA GLY A 64 -3.89 -24.24 5.23
C GLY A 64 -4.10 -23.76 3.79
N VAL A 65 -3.09 -23.17 3.16
CA VAL A 65 -3.14 -22.74 1.76
C VAL A 65 -3.27 -23.95 0.81
N GLU A 66 -2.51 -25.02 1.06
CA GLU A 66 -2.52 -26.25 0.24
C GLU A 66 -3.84 -27.02 0.34
N SER A 67 -4.56 -26.89 1.46
CA SER A 67 -5.80 -27.63 1.72
C SER A 67 -7.07 -26.79 1.60
N MET A 68 -7.01 -25.60 0.98
CA MET A 68 -8.20 -24.76 0.81
C MET A 68 -9.24 -25.45 -0.07
N ASP A 69 -10.46 -25.51 0.41
CA ASP A 69 -11.60 -25.98 -0.39
C ASP A 69 -12.23 -24.84 -1.23
N GLU A 70 -13.24 -25.20 -2.03
CA GLU A 70 -13.94 -24.28 -2.92
C GLU A 70 -14.62 -23.14 -2.15
N ASN A 71 -15.28 -23.44 -1.03
CA ASN A 71 -15.97 -22.44 -0.23
C ASN A 71 -14.98 -21.45 0.38
N GLN A 72 -13.89 -21.95 0.96
CA GLN A 72 -12.82 -21.10 1.48
C GLN A 72 -12.22 -20.21 0.39
N SER A 73 -12.05 -20.74 -0.83
CA SER A 73 -11.55 -19.98 -1.96
C SER A 73 -12.48 -18.84 -2.38
N ILE A 74 -13.80 -19.08 -2.36
CA ILE A 74 -14.82 -18.06 -2.65
C ILE A 74 -14.82 -16.97 -1.58
N GLU A 75 -14.79 -17.33 -0.31
CA GLU A 75 -14.77 -16.37 0.81
C GLU A 75 -13.50 -15.51 0.80
N ILE A 76 -12.34 -16.10 0.45
CA ILE A 76 -11.09 -15.34 0.28
C ILE A 76 -11.20 -14.36 -0.89
N LEU A 77 -11.81 -14.78 -2.01
CA LEU A 77 -12.01 -13.91 -3.16
C LEU A 77 -12.92 -12.71 -2.81
N ASP A 78 -14.00 -12.94 -2.06
CA ASP A 78 -14.90 -11.90 -1.58
C ASP A 78 -14.15 -10.91 -0.68
N ALA A 79 -13.43 -11.41 0.33
CA ALA A 79 -12.63 -10.60 1.24
C ALA A 79 -11.57 -9.76 0.52
N LEU A 80 -10.91 -10.30 -0.51
CA LEU A 80 -9.94 -9.55 -1.32
C LEU A 80 -10.61 -8.44 -2.14
N CYS A 81 -11.80 -8.68 -2.69
CA CYS A 81 -12.59 -7.65 -3.37
C CYS A 81 -12.97 -6.51 -2.42
N ASP A 82 -13.46 -6.86 -1.23
CA ASP A 82 -13.82 -5.91 -0.19
C ASP A 82 -12.61 -5.09 0.29
N GLN A 83 -11.44 -5.72 0.42
CA GLN A 83 -10.21 -5.01 0.75
C GLN A 83 -9.81 -3.99 -0.33
N ILE A 84 -9.98 -4.32 -1.61
CA ILE A 84 -9.73 -3.36 -2.70
C ILE A 84 -10.72 -2.18 -2.61
N VAL A 85 -12.01 -2.47 -2.44
CA VAL A 85 -13.07 -1.45 -2.36
C VAL A 85 -12.84 -0.54 -1.15
N THR A 86 -12.55 -1.11 0.01
CA THR A 86 -12.33 -0.35 1.24
C THR A 86 -11.02 0.44 1.21
N ALA A 87 -9.94 -0.08 0.63
CA ALA A 87 -8.69 0.67 0.43
C ALA A 87 -8.91 1.91 -0.47
N ILE A 88 -9.66 1.75 -1.57
CA ILE A 88 -10.06 2.87 -2.42
C ILE A 88 -10.95 3.84 -1.63
N GLY A 89 -11.89 3.33 -0.83
CA GLY A 89 -12.76 4.11 0.03
C GLY A 89 -12.01 4.97 1.04
N VAL A 90 -11.00 4.41 1.72
CA VAL A 90 -10.11 5.14 2.63
C VAL A 90 -9.41 6.28 1.88
N GLY A 91 -8.79 5.97 0.73
CA GLY A 91 -8.12 6.99 -0.08
C GLY A 91 -9.05 8.10 -0.56
N TYR A 92 -10.27 7.74 -0.98
CA TYR A 92 -11.31 8.70 -1.36
C TYR A 92 -11.71 9.61 -0.18
N MET A 93 -11.94 9.05 1.00
CA MET A 93 -12.28 9.82 2.21
C MET A 93 -11.12 10.73 2.67
N MET A 94 -9.89 10.34 2.38
CA MET A 94 -8.70 11.17 2.57
C MET A 94 -8.49 12.20 1.46
N GLY A 95 -9.26 12.13 0.37
CA GLY A 95 -9.17 13.04 -0.78
C GLY A 95 -7.95 12.81 -1.65
N PHE A 96 -7.52 11.56 -1.79
CA PHE A 96 -6.45 11.15 -2.69
C PHE A 96 -7.00 10.87 -4.10
N ASP A 97 -6.20 11.20 -5.12
CA ASP A 97 -6.46 10.72 -6.48
C ASP A 97 -6.03 9.25 -6.61
N MET A 98 -6.92 8.34 -6.22
CA MET A 98 -6.66 6.90 -6.27
C MET A 98 -6.45 6.38 -7.70
N VAL A 99 -7.11 6.97 -8.69
CA VAL A 99 -6.97 6.55 -10.09
C VAL A 99 -5.60 6.94 -10.62
N GLY A 100 -5.17 8.18 -10.37
CA GLY A 100 -3.84 8.66 -10.68
C GLY A 100 -2.76 7.88 -9.95
N ALA A 101 -2.94 7.62 -8.64
CA ALA A 101 -1.95 6.93 -7.82
C ALA A 101 -1.72 5.49 -8.30
N LEU A 102 -2.79 4.75 -8.57
CA LEU A 102 -2.69 3.38 -9.11
C LEU A 102 -2.10 3.37 -10.53
N LYS A 103 -2.35 4.40 -11.34
CA LYS A 103 -1.70 4.52 -12.66
C LYS A 103 -0.18 4.69 -12.51
N GLU A 104 0.25 5.55 -11.60
CA GLU A 104 1.66 5.84 -11.35
C GLU A 104 2.41 4.63 -10.77
N VAL A 105 1.80 3.93 -9.79
CA VAL A 105 2.35 2.68 -9.23
C VAL A 105 2.48 1.61 -10.31
N ASN A 106 1.49 1.47 -11.19
CA ASN A 106 1.58 0.53 -12.31
C ASN A 106 2.74 0.85 -13.26
N LEU A 107 2.92 2.12 -13.61
CA LEU A 107 4.03 2.54 -14.45
C LEU A 107 5.39 2.22 -13.80
N SER A 108 5.53 2.50 -12.50
CA SER A 108 6.73 2.13 -11.74
C SER A 108 6.96 0.61 -11.68
N ASN A 109 5.92 -0.20 -11.52
CA ASN A 109 6.07 -1.66 -11.49
C ASN A 109 6.58 -2.22 -12.82
N TRP A 110 6.05 -1.74 -13.95
CA TRP A 110 6.54 -2.14 -15.27
C TRP A 110 7.96 -1.63 -15.56
N SER A 111 8.39 -0.51 -14.98
CA SER A 111 9.77 -0.01 -15.09
C SER A 111 10.83 -0.90 -14.45
N LYS A 112 10.42 -1.89 -13.63
CA LYS A 112 11.33 -2.89 -13.05
C LYS A 112 11.80 -3.93 -14.07
N PHE A 113 11.10 -4.06 -15.20
CA PHE A 113 11.41 -5.06 -16.22
C PHE A 113 12.46 -4.51 -17.18
N ASP A 114 13.13 -5.41 -17.89
CA ASP A 114 14.10 -5.02 -18.93
C ASP A 114 13.41 -4.41 -20.17
N GLU A 115 14.22 -3.96 -21.13
CA GLU A 115 13.74 -3.35 -22.39
C GLU A 115 12.91 -4.32 -23.26
N ASN A 116 13.03 -5.62 -23.03
CA ASN A 116 12.30 -6.68 -23.72
C ASN A 116 11.01 -7.08 -22.98
N GLY A 117 10.72 -6.46 -21.83
CA GLY A 117 9.56 -6.77 -21.01
C GLY A 117 9.72 -8.04 -20.16
N ASN A 118 10.95 -8.45 -19.86
CA ASN A 118 11.23 -9.57 -18.96
C ASN A 118 11.48 -9.08 -17.53
N PRO A 119 10.96 -9.79 -16.50
CA PRO A 119 11.32 -9.53 -15.12
C PRO A 119 12.80 -9.82 -14.88
N ILE A 120 13.47 -8.92 -14.16
CA ILE A 120 14.87 -9.10 -13.75
C ILE A 120 14.85 -9.71 -12.35
N PHE A 121 15.42 -10.90 -12.18
CA PHE A 121 15.49 -11.59 -10.89
C PHE A 121 16.90 -11.51 -10.29
N ASN A 122 16.99 -11.47 -8.96
CA ASN A 122 18.24 -11.79 -8.26
C ASN A 122 18.43 -13.30 -8.07
N GLU A 123 19.55 -13.66 -7.45
CA GLU A 123 19.93 -15.04 -7.11
C GLU A 123 18.87 -15.78 -6.26
N ASN A 124 18.05 -15.03 -5.53
CA ASN A 124 16.99 -15.56 -4.67
C ASN A 124 15.62 -15.59 -5.40
N GLY A 125 15.57 -15.33 -6.70
CA GLY A 125 14.33 -15.33 -7.49
C GLY A 125 13.39 -14.15 -7.19
N LYS A 126 13.89 -13.09 -6.53
CA LYS A 126 13.13 -11.86 -6.27
C LYS A 126 13.31 -10.88 -7.43
N ILE A 127 12.22 -10.26 -7.87
CA ILE A 127 12.28 -9.19 -8.87
C ILE A 127 13.07 -8.02 -8.29
N VAL A 128 14.13 -7.63 -8.99
CA VAL A 128 14.95 -6.47 -8.66
C VAL A 128 14.62 -5.29 -9.58
N LYS A 129 15.12 -4.12 -9.20
CA LYS A 129 14.97 -2.89 -9.96
C LYS A 129 15.92 -2.92 -11.15
N GLY A 130 15.38 -2.93 -12.37
CA GLY A 130 16.17 -2.74 -13.59
C GLY A 130 16.78 -1.33 -13.69
N GLU A 131 17.64 -1.13 -14.70
CA GLU A 131 18.30 0.16 -14.94
C GLU A 131 17.30 1.30 -15.21
N ASN A 132 16.13 0.97 -15.77
CA ASN A 132 15.06 1.91 -16.09
C ASN A 132 14.07 2.14 -14.94
N TYR A 133 14.32 1.59 -13.74
CA TYR A 133 13.40 1.71 -12.61
C TYR A 133 13.25 3.16 -12.14
N PHE A 134 12.00 3.57 -11.94
CA PHE A 134 11.68 4.81 -11.21
C PHE A 134 10.70 4.54 -10.06
N LYS A 135 10.78 5.35 -9.00
CA LYS A 135 9.83 5.34 -7.89
C LYS A 135 8.55 6.07 -8.32
N PRO A 136 7.34 5.60 -7.97
CA PRO A 136 6.11 6.31 -8.34
C PRO A 136 6.06 7.70 -7.68
N ASP A 137 5.71 8.74 -8.45
CA ASP A 137 5.47 10.08 -7.90
C ASP A 137 4.03 10.23 -7.38
N LEU A 138 3.86 9.99 -6.08
CA LEU A 138 2.56 10.14 -5.40
C LEU A 138 2.38 11.52 -4.77
N ALA A 139 3.40 12.40 -4.81
CA ALA A 139 3.38 13.65 -4.05
C ALA A 139 2.33 14.64 -4.57
N SER A 140 2.05 14.64 -5.86
CA SER A 140 1.01 15.47 -6.46
C SER A 140 -0.41 14.92 -6.20
N LEU A 141 -0.54 13.63 -5.88
CA LEU A 141 -1.79 12.88 -5.90
C LEU A 141 -2.51 12.79 -4.55
N TYR A 142 -1.83 13.08 -3.43
CA TYR A 142 -2.46 13.15 -2.09
C TYR A 142 -3.21 14.47 -1.81
N GLY A 143 -3.23 15.39 -2.79
CA GLY A 143 -3.18 16.84 -2.53
C GLY A 143 -4.47 17.66 -2.50
N THR A 144 -5.67 17.14 -2.74
CA THR A 144 -6.85 18.01 -2.96
C THR A 144 -7.60 18.41 -1.68
N ILE A 145 -7.71 17.51 -0.70
CA ILE A 145 -8.45 17.80 0.56
C ILE A 145 -7.51 17.95 1.76
N MET A 146 -6.51 17.07 1.91
CA MET A 146 -5.61 17.11 3.06
C MET A 146 -4.72 18.35 3.08
N ARG A 147 -4.23 18.85 1.93
CA ARG A 147 -3.47 20.12 1.89
C ARG A 147 -4.30 21.29 2.42
N ARG A 148 -5.59 21.36 2.08
CA ARG A 148 -6.49 22.41 2.59
C ARG A 148 -6.67 22.28 4.11
N ARG A 149 -6.89 21.06 4.62
CA ARG A 149 -7.00 20.82 6.08
C ARG A 149 -5.72 21.18 6.84
N LEU A 150 -4.55 20.77 6.33
CA LEU A 150 -3.25 21.09 6.93
C LEU A 150 -2.97 22.59 6.90
N ASN A 151 -3.26 23.26 5.79
CA ASN A 151 -3.10 24.71 5.66
C ASN A 151 -4.05 25.47 6.62
N ASN A 152 -5.29 25.03 6.76
CA ASN A 152 -6.27 25.61 7.69
C ASN A 152 -5.86 25.38 9.15
N TYR A 153 -5.37 24.19 9.50
CA TYR A 153 -4.88 23.90 10.85
C TYR A 153 -3.67 24.77 11.21
N GLN A 154 -2.71 24.94 10.29
CA GLN A 154 -1.56 25.80 10.52
C GLN A 154 -1.95 27.29 10.62
N SER A 155 -2.89 27.76 9.79
CA SER A 155 -3.37 29.14 9.84
C SER A 155 -4.11 29.44 11.15
N ASP A 156 -4.95 28.52 11.62
CA ASP A 156 -5.64 28.64 12.92
C ASP A 156 -4.67 28.61 14.11
N ARG A 157 -3.65 27.74 14.08
CA ARG A 157 -2.59 27.75 15.12
C ARG A 157 -1.85 29.09 15.16
N ARG A 158 -1.47 29.63 13.99
CA ARG A 158 -0.81 30.96 13.90
C ARG A 158 -1.72 32.07 14.41
N ARG A 159 -3.03 32.02 14.09
CA ARG A 159 -4.03 32.98 14.58
C ARG A 159 -4.18 32.92 16.10
N LYS A 160 -4.31 31.72 16.69
CA LYS A 160 -4.37 31.53 18.15
C LYS A 160 -3.12 32.04 18.85
N TYR A 161 -1.93 31.75 18.30
CA TYR A 161 -0.67 32.24 18.87
C TYR A 161 -0.55 33.77 18.82
N ARG A 162 -0.97 34.40 17.72
CA ARG A 162 -0.99 35.88 17.58
C ARG A 162 -1.97 36.51 18.57
N LEU A 163 -3.16 35.95 18.75
CA LEU A 163 -4.15 36.41 19.74
C LEU A 163 -3.65 36.26 21.19
N MET A 164 -2.94 35.17 21.51
CA MET A 164 -2.31 34.99 22.82
C MET A 164 -1.24 36.06 23.10
N LYS A 165 -0.39 36.40 22.12
CA LYS A 165 0.61 37.46 22.27
C LYS A 165 -0.04 38.83 22.50
N ILE A 166 -1.11 39.17 21.77
CA ILE A 166 -1.85 40.43 21.97
C ILE A 166 -2.45 40.50 23.38
N ARG A 167 -3.06 39.40 23.87
CA ARG A 167 -3.63 39.34 25.22
C ARG A 167 -2.58 39.47 26.32
N LYS A 168 -1.38 38.91 26.14
CA LYS A 168 -0.27 39.08 27.08
C LYS A 168 0.33 40.49 27.06
N GLY A 169 0.35 41.15 25.89
CA GLY A 169 0.82 42.54 25.76
C GLY A 169 -0.14 43.60 26.29
N ARG A 170 -1.43 43.28 26.49
CA ARG A 170 -2.44 44.18 27.07
C ARG A 170 -2.54 44.12 28.61
N ARG A 171 -1.66 43.38 29.30
CA ARG A 171 -1.63 43.27 30.78
C ARG A 171 -0.72 44.30 31.48
N CYS A 172 -0.26 45.32 30.77
CA CYS A 172 0.51 46.42 31.36
C CYS A 172 -0.10 47.76 30.95
N ILE A 173 -1.19 48.15 31.62
CA ILE A 173 -1.59 49.55 31.90
C ILE A 173 -2.27 49.53 33.25
#